data_AF-A0A6I3SB64-F1
#
_entry.id   AF-A0A6I3SB64-F1
#
_cell.length_a   1.000
_cell.length_b   1.000
_cell.length_c   1.000
_cell.angle_alpha   90.00
_cell.angle_beta   90.00
_cell.angle_gamma   90.00
#
_symmetry.space_group_name_H-M   'P 1'
#
loop_
_entity.id
_entity.type
_entity.pdbx_description
1 polymer ?
#
loop_
_entity_poly.entity_id
_entity_poly.type
_entity_poly.pdbx_seq_one_letter_code
_entity_poly.pdbx_strand_id
1 'polypeptide(L)'
;MQKRNHRNKHTFSLVYTISSLATGLLFFLAIACLFAVVYRLSDWDQFDDRSVKGSLRSVIGHQGRMVAKTDRDWRIGEGLIDERGQPWKVEEIDDETVYVGQDDAVLCSESDPVVSRSFLPTRLAPSADGADGNVVVMAEAQAERTAQHFVDAIRERGMNVTLRSGKQNLTKRALYRHSVDGTTAMIILREGTDHWLDGNAESRIEFSVERGQPRHPSNFAFALRWANHLPVEVRPIITVSKPCLRQHLHPRMVDVTIPKGLQPKELEKLADGLMEALDPDSLTKWNRSFIMSRRIGDIRRPGP
;
A
#
# COMPACT_ATOMS: atom_id res chain seq x y z
N MET A 1 15.82 -46.91 70.74
CA MET A 1 15.44 -45.51 70.47
C MET A 1 15.89 -45.12 69.06
N GLN A 2 15.03 -45.20 68.04
CA GLN A 2 15.27 -44.57 66.72
C GLN A 2 13.98 -44.66 65.87
N LYS A 3 12.95 -43.92 66.28
CA LYS A 3 11.71 -43.72 65.50
C LYS A 3 11.30 -42.25 65.63
N ARG A 4 11.91 -41.39 64.84
CA ARG A 4 11.49 -39.99 64.53
C ARG A 4 12.60 -39.37 63.69
N ASN A 5 12.51 -39.46 62.36
CA ASN A 5 13.22 -38.53 61.46
C ASN A 5 12.79 -38.60 59.98
N HIS A 6 11.89 -39.52 59.57
CA HIS A 6 11.46 -39.58 58.16
C HIS A 6 10.35 -38.60 57.75
N ARG A 7 9.65 -37.94 58.69
CA ARG A 7 8.53 -37.04 58.35
C ARG A 7 8.94 -35.64 57.88
N ASN A 8 10.17 -35.18 58.15
CA ASN A 8 10.60 -33.82 57.79
C ASN A 8 11.22 -33.69 56.39
N LYS A 9 11.55 -34.80 55.70
CA LYS A 9 12.16 -34.73 54.36
C LYS A 9 11.14 -34.39 53.27
N HIS A 10 9.89 -34.82 53.41
CA HIS A 10 8.84 -34.56 52.42
C HIS A 10 8.30 -33.12 52.44
N THR A 11 8.20 -32.50 53.62
CA THR A 11 7.79 -31.09 53.74
C THR A 11 8.85 -30.14 53.21
N PHE A 12 10.14 -30.43 53.44
CA PHE A 12 11.23 -29.64 52.87
C PHE A 12 11.21 -29.68 51.33
N SER A 13 11.09 -30.87 50.73
CA SER A 13 11.01 -31.00 49.27
C SER A 13 9.83 -30.27 48.65
N LEU A 14 8.67 -30.22 49.33
CA LEU A 14 7.47 -29.54 48.84
C LEU A 14 7.62 -28.01 48.87
N VAL A 15 8.25 -27.47 49.91
CA VAL A 15 8.48 -26.02 50.03
C VAL A 15 9.45 -25.54 48.94
N TYR A 16 10.49 -26.31 48.62
CA TYR A 16 11.41 -25.97 47.53
C TYR A 16 10.75 -26.05 46.15
N THR A 17 9.88 -27.04 45.89
CA THR A 17 9.16 -27.12 44.61
C THR A 17 8.11 -26.03 44.44
N ILE A 18 7.38 -25.67 45.50
CA ILE A 18 6.43 -24.56 45.46
C ILE A 18 7.17 -23.23 45.26
N SER A 19 8.30 -23.03 45.94
CA SER A 19 9.12 -21.83 45.80
C SER A 19 9.73 -21.70 44.38
N SER A 20 10.22 -22.80 43.81
CA SER A 20 10.76 -22.77 42.44
C SER A 20 9.68 -22.51 41.39
N LEU A 21 8.48 -23.09 41.56
CA LEU A 21 7.31 -22.82 40.70
C LEU A 21 6.87 -21.36 40.80
N ALA A 22 6.79 -20.81 42.01
CA ALA A 22 6.42 -19.41 42.22
C ALA A 22 7.43 -18.44 41.60
N THR A 23 8.73 -18.71 41.79
CA THR A 23 9.80 -17.91 41.18
C THR A 23 9.77 -18.00 39.66
N GLY A 24 9.53 -19.19 39.10
CA GLY A 24 9.36 -19.39 37.66
C GLY A 24 8.17 -18.63 37.11
N LEU A 25 7.00 -18.71 37.75
CA LEU A 25 5.80 -17.98 37.36
C LEU A 25 6.04 -16.45 37.39
N LEU A 26 6.66 -15.93 38.45
CA LEU A 26 6.98 -14.51 38.57
C LEU A 26 7.96 -14.05 37.49
N PHE A 27 8.94 -14.88 37.13
CA PHE A 27 9.88 -14.59 36.05
C PHE A 27 9.15 -14.52 34.70
N PHE A 28 8.26 -15.46 34.39
CA PHE A 28 7.44 -15.41 33.17
C PHE A 28 6.49 -14.21 33.14
N LEU A 29 5.89 -13.84 34.28
CA LEU A 29 5.07 -12.63 34.41
C LEU A 29 5.89 -11.36 34.19
N ALA A 30 7.10 -11.28 34.73
CA ALA A 30 8.01 -10.15 34.51
C ALA A 30 8.39 -10.03 33.03
N ILE A 31 8.69 -11.14 32.36
CA ILE A 31 8.95 -11.17 30.91
C ILE A 31 7.71 -10.71 30.13
N ALA A 32 6.52 -11.22 30.46
CA ALA A 32 5.27 -10.84 29.79
C ALA A 32 4.97 -9.34 29.97
N CYS A 33 5.18 -8.79 31.18
CA CYS A 33 5.07 -7.36 31.45
C CYS A 33 6.10 -6.56 30.64
N LEU A 34 7.35 -7.02 30.55
CA LEU A 34 8.38 -6.35 29.76
C LEU A 34 7.99 -6.32 28.27
N PHE A 35 7.52 -7.45 27.71
CA PHE A 35 6.99 -7.49 26.34
C PHE A 35 5.79 -6.56 26.16
N ALA A 36 4.87 -6.52 27.12
CA ALA A 36 3.71 -5.62 27.06
C ALA A 36 4.12 -4.13 27.11
N VAL A 37 5.12 -3.79 27.92
CA VAL A 37 5.68 -2.43 28.01
C VAL A 37 6.43 -2.05 26.74
N VAL A 38 7.31 -2.92 26.24
CA VAL A 38 7.99 -2.70 24.95
C VAL A 38 6.95 -2.54 23.86
N TYR A 39 5.96 -3.43 23.76
CA TYR A 39 4.90 -3.34 22.78
C TYR A 39 4.06 -2.05 22.87
N ARG A 40 3.87 -1.50 24.08
CA ARG A 40 3.15 -0.23 24.28
C ARG A 40 3.99 1.02 24.03
N LEU A 41 5.26 1.01 24.42
CA LEU A 41 6.17 2.16 24.31
C LEU A 41 6.78 2.29 22.92
N SER A 42 6.80 1.18 22.20
CA SER A 42 7.36 1.18 20.87
C SER A 42 6.35 1.85 19.94
N ASP A 43 6.64 3.09 19.54
CA ASP A 43 5.92 3.96 18.58
C ASP A 43 5.82 3.35 17.15
N TRP A 44 5.72 2.03 17.02
CA TRP A 44 5.55 1.32 15.74
C TRP A 44 4.20 1.60 15.09
N ASP A 45 3.29 2.33 15.73
CA ASP A 45 1.95 2.62 15.23
C ASP A 45 1.79 4.02 14.63
N GLN A 46 2.80 4.88 14.72
CA GLN A 46 2.75 6.14 13.98
C GLN A 46 3.01 5.87 12.50
N PHE A 47 2.12 6.37 11.63
CA PHE A 47 2.51 6.61 10.25
C PHE A 47 3.64 7.61 10.32
N ASP A 48 4.76 7.30 9.67
CA ASP A 48 5.76 8.31 9.40
C ASP A 48 5.00 9.47 8.75
N ASP A 49 4.91 10.59 9.48
CA ASP A 49 4.19 11.78 9.06
C ASP A 49 5.03 12.34 7.90
N ARG A 50 4.78 11.83 6.69
CA ARG A 50 5.40 12.30 5.45
C ARG A 50 4.86 13.70 5.19
N SER A 51 5.34 14.69 5.93
CA SER A 51 5.33 16.10 5.51
C SER A 51 6.25 16.95 6.37
N VAL A 52 7.56 16.81 6.18
CA VAL A 52 8.37 18.04 6.19
C VAL A 52 8.14 18.64 4.81
N LYS A 53 7.19 19.58 4.71
CA LYS A 53 6.94 20.33 3.48
C LYS A 53 8.24 21.00 3.03
N GLY A 54 8.82 20.51 1.94
CA GLY A 54 9.98 21.13 1.32
C GLY A 54 9.59 22.37 0.52
N SER A 55 10.58 23.17 0.14
CA SER A 55 10.44 24.11 -0.97
C SER A 55 10.09 23.34 -2.25
N LEU A 56 9.33 23.97 -3.16
CA LEU A 56 9.01 23.39 -4.46
C LEU A 56 10.30 23.22 -5.28
N ARG A 57 10.69 21.97 -5.55
CA ARG A 57 11.87 21.57 -6.34
C ARG A 57 11.51 21.33 -7.80
N SER A 58 12.48 21.54 -8.69
CA SER A 58 12.36 21.18 -10.10
C SER A 58 12.67 19.70 -10.30
N VAL A 59 11.96 19.02 -11.19
CA VAL A 59 12.30 17.66 -11.59
C VAL A 59 12.91 17.70 -12.98
N ILE A 60 14.14 17.20 -13.11
CA ILE A 60 14.92 17.26 -14.36
C ILE A 60 15.22 15.85 -14.85
N GLY A 61 14.86 15.57 -16.10
CA GLY A 61 15.22 14.31 -16.77
C GLY A 61 16.67 14.30 -17.25
N HIS A 62 17.19 13.12 -17.61
CA HIS A 62 18.58 12.91 -18.07
C HIS A 62 19.06 13.83 -19.22
N GLN A 63 18.15 14.42 -20.01
CA GLN A 63 18.48 15.37 -21.08
C GLN A 63 18.51 16.84 -20.62
N GLY A 64 18.50 17.11 -19.30
CA GLY A 64 18.42 18.47 -18.75
C GLY A 64 17.06 19.14 -18.92
N ARG A 65 16.05 18.40 -19.43
CA ARG A 65 14.69 18.91 -19.61
C ARG A 65 13.93 18.82 -18.30
N MET A 66 13.33 19.94 -17.89
CA MET A 66 12.37 19.96 -16.79
C MET A 66 11.13 19.12 -17.17
N VAL A 67 10.82 18.12 -16.36
CA VAL A 67 9.66 17.24 -16.55
C VAL A 67 8.49 17.61 -15.64
N ALA A 68 8.78 18.12 -14.43
CA ALA A 68 7.75 18.50 -13.46
C ALA A 68 8.31 19.44 -12.38
N LYS A 69 7.45 19.87 -11.46
CA LYS A 69 7.82 20.43 -10.15
C LYS A 69 7.21 19.60 -9.03
N THR A 70 7.91 19.53 -7.89
CA THR A 70 7.51 18.69 -6.75
C THR A 70 7.88 19.32 -5.41
N ASP A 71 7.01 19.22 -4.41
CA ASP A 71 7.33 19.57 -3.01
C ASP A 71 7.50 18.35 -2.11
N ARG A 72 7.26 17.15 -2.67
CA ARG A 72 7.54 15.87 -2.04
C ARG A 72 9.03 15.71 -1.74
N ASP A 73 9.32 15.18 -0.55
CA ASP A 73 10.67 14.80 -0.14
C ASP A 73 11.07 13.44 -0.74
N TRP A 74 11.53 13.48 -1.99
CA TRP A 74 11.98 12.30 -2.73
C TRP A 74 13.22 11.66 -2.09
N ARG A 75 13.39 10.36 -2.29
CA ARG A 75 14.63 9.65 -1.95
C ARG A 75 15.22 8.95 -3.16
N ILE A 76 16.55 8.91 -3.24
CA ILE A 76 17.26 8.17 -4.29
C ILE A 76 16.77 6.71 -4.33
N GLY A 77 16.44 6.25 -5.55
CA GLY A 77 15.91 4.92 -5.84
C GLY A 77 14.38 4.79 -5.76
N GLU A 78 13.67 5.84 -5.34
CA GLU A 78 12.21 5.94 -5.53
C GLU A 78 11.87 6.16 -7.00
N GLY A 79 10.65 5.82 -7.37
CA GLY A 79 10.18 5.91 -8.74
C GLY A 79 8.80 6.54 -8.85
N LEU A 80 8.43 6.82 -10.09
CA LEU A 80 7.16 7.39 -10.49
C LEU A 80 6.74 6.77 -11.82
N ILE A 81 5.45 6.52 -12.01
CA ILE A 81 4.83 6.40 -13.33
C ILE A 81 3.95 7.64 -13.52
N ASP A 82 4.21 8.39 -14.58
CA ASP A 82 3.40 9.56 -14.92
C ASP A 82 2.06 9.19 -15.57
N GLU A 83 1.23 10.20 -15.87
CA GLU A 83 -0.09 10.02 -16.47
C GLU A 83 -0.06 9.40 -17.89
N ARG A 84 1.11 9.42 -18.54
CA ARG A 84 1.33 8.80 -19.85
C ARG A 84 1.80 7.36 -19.71
N GLY A 85 1.99 6.88 -18.48
CA GLY A 85 2.53 5.56 -18.20
C GLY A 85 4.05 5.49 -18.31
N GLN A 86 4.74 6.64 -18.38
CA GLN A 86 6.20 6.66 -18.50
C GLN A 86 6.83 6.48 -17.12
N PRO A 87 7.75 5.52 -16.96
CA PRO A 87 8.45 5.29 -15.70
C PRO A 87 9.65 6.23 -15.55
N TRP A 88 9.79 6.76 -14.35
CA TRP A 88 10.87 7.61 -13.90
C TRP A 88 11.45 7.06 -12.59
N LYS A 89 12.76 7.18 -12.38
CA LYS A 89 13.45 6.83 -11.13
C LYS A 89 14.33 7.98 -10.69
N VAL A 90 14.30 8.29 -9.41
CA VAL A 90 15.17 9.29 -8.79
C VAL A 90 16.61 8.75 -8.74
N GLU A 91 17.52 9.45 -9.40
CA GLU A 91 18.94 9.10 -9.49
C GLU A 91 19.78 9.97 -8.55
N GLU A 92 19.45 11.25 -8.48
CA GLU A 92 20.18 12.25 -7.70
C GLU A 92 19.22 13.32 -7.16
N ILE A 93 19.57 13.92 -6.02
CA ILE A 93 18.80 14.98 -5.36
C ILE A 93 19.79 16.04 -4.90
N ASP A 94 19.53 17.29 -5.28
CA ASP A 94 20.17 18.47 -4.72
C ASP A 94 19.12 19.35 -3.98
N ASP A 95 19.53 20.51 -3.47
CA ASP A 95 18.68 21.37 -2.65
C ASP A 95 17.42 21.87 -3.38
N GLU A 96 17.50 22.06 -4.71
CA GLU A 96 16.44 22.67 -5.53
C GLU A 96 15.90 21.73 -6.63
N THR A 97 16.53 20.57 -6.82
CA THR A 97 16.34 19.72 -8.00
C THR A 97 16.32 18.24 -7.64
N VAL A 98 15.42 17.51 -8.30
CA VAL A 98 15.35 16.05 -8.32
C VAL A 98 15.69 15.59 -9.74
N TYR A 99 16.79 14.86 -9.90
CA TYR A 99 17.19 14.29 -11.18
C TYR A 99 16.60 12.90 -11.35
N VAL A 100 15.95 12.68 -12.49
CA VAL A 100 15.29 11.41 -12.82
C VAL A 100 15.79 10.80 -14.12
N GLY A 101 16.01 9.49 -14.08
CA GLY A 101 16.27 8.65 -15.25
C GLY A 101 15.02 7.85 -15.65
N GLN A 102 14.93 7.42 -16.91
CA GLN A 102 13.91 6.45 -17.31
C GLN A 102 14.24 5.09 -16.69
N ASP A 103 13.25 4.44 -16.08
CA ASP A 103 13.42 3.13 -15.44
C ASP A 103 12.41 2.13 -15.99
N ASP A 104 12.68 1.65 -17.20
CA ASP A 104 11.84 0.64 -17.85
C ASP A 104 11.73 -0.67 -17.04
N ALA A 105 12.68 -0.93 -16.13
CA ALA A 105 12.64 -2.11 -15.27
C ALA A 105 11.53 -2.03 -14.21
N VAL A 106 11.05 -0.83 -13.84
CA VAL A 106 9.89 -0.65 -12.95
C VAL A 106 8.61 -1.18 -13.61
N LEU A 107 8.49 -1.14 -14.93
CA LEU A 107 7.34 -1.70 -15.66
C LEU A 107 7.39 -3.23 -15.81
N CYS A 108 8.50 -3.88 -15.46
CA CYS A 108 8.67 -5.33 -15.61
C CYS A 108 7.98 -6.16 -14.49
N SER A 109 6.86 -5.69 -13.93
CA SER A 109 6.06 -6.53 -13.04
C SER A 109 5.28 -7.53 -13.88
N GLU A 110 5.69 -8.80 -13.81
CA GLU A 110 4.90 -9.92 -14.30
C GLU A 110 3.49 -9.90 -13.69
N SER A 111 2.54 -10.49 -14.42
CA SER A 111 1.11 -10.62 -14.08
C SER A 111 0.84 -10.80 -12.59
N ASP A 112 -0.24 -10.19 -12.09
CA ASP A 112 -0.67 -10.21 -10.68
C ASP A 112 -0.42 -11.58 -10.00
N PRO A 113 0.51 -11.66 -9.03
CA PRO A 113 0.85 -12.91 -8.36
C PRO A 113 -0.25 -13.45 -7.44
N VAL A 114 -1.35 -12.71 -7.24
CA VAL A 114 -2.59 -13.28 -6.67
C VAL A 114 -3.18 -14.36 -7.58
N VAL A 115 -2.88 -14.29 -8.88
CA VAL A 115 -3.40 -15.14 -9.95
C VAL A 115 -2.30 -16.01 -10.56
N SER A 116 -1.04 -15.54 -10.53
CA SER A 116 0.11 -16.28 -11.04
C SER A 116 0.40 -17.50 -10.17
N ARG A 117 0.34 -18.69 -10.79
CA ARG A 117 0.67 -19.99 -10.16
C ARG A 117 2.18 -20.17 -9.88
N SER A 118 3.00 -19.21 -10.29
CA SER A 118 4.46 -19.32 -10.32
C SER A 118 5.15 -19.00 -8.98
N PHE A 119 4.47 -18.30 -8.08
CA PHE A 119 4.97 -17.93 -6.75
C PHE A 119 3.99 -18.38 -5.67
N LEU A 120 4.46 -18.58 -4.44
CA LEU A 120 3.65 -18.99 -3.28
C LEU A 120 2.28 -18.28 -3.33
N PRO A 121 1.18 -19.02 -3.58
CA PRO A 121 -0.07 -18.41 -4.01
C PRO A 121 -0.56 -17.50 -2.89
N THR A 122 -0.58 -16.21 -3.19
CA THR A 122 -1.15 -15.22 -2.28
C THR A 122 -2.66 -15.24 -2.50
N ARG A 123 -3.31 -16.26 -1.94
CA ARG A 123 -4.76 -16.41 -2.09
C ARG A 123 -5.43 -15.26 -1.33
N LEU A 124 -6.26 -14.50 -2.03
CA LEU A 124 -7.30 -13.73 -1.37
C LEU A 124 -8.19 -14.74 -0.63
N ALA A 125 -8.48 -14.47 0.64
CA ALA A 125 -9.43 -15.29 1.37
C ALA A 125 -10.78 -15.20 0.64
N PRO A 126 -11.36 -16.34 0.21
CA PRO A 126 -12.70 -16.30 -0.36
C PRO A 126 -13.67 -15.78 0.70
N SER A 127 -14.67 -14.99 0.28
CA SER A 127 -15.73 -14.58 1.19
C SER A 127 -16.44 -15.81 1.75
N ALA A 128 -16.67 -15.86 3.07
CA ALA A 128 -17.35 -16.98 3.72
C ALA A 128 -18.78 -17.19 3.18
N ASP A 129 -19.36 -16.13 2.59
CA ASP A 129 -20.76 -16.06 2.20
C ASP A 129 -20.98 -16.30 0.71
N GLY A 130 -19.90 -16.59 -0.06
CA GLY A 130 -19.96 -16.75 -1.51
C GLY A 130 -20.16 -15.44 -2.29
N ALA A 131 -20.15 -14.29 -1.62
CA ALA A 131 -20.20 -12.97 -2.24
C ALA A 131 -18.91 -12.64 -3.02
N ASP A 132 -18.98 -11.70 -3.98
CA ASP A 132 -17.90 -11.23 -4.87
C ASP A 132 -16.69 -10.57 -4.17
N GLY A 133 -16.61 -10.72 -2.84
CA GLY A 133 -15.56 -10.21 -1.96
C GLY A 133 -15.87 -8.82 -1.39
N ASN A 134 -15.00 -8.35 -0.49
CA ASN A 134 -15.18 -7.08 0.22
C ASN A 134 -14.02 -6.13 -0.09
N VAL A 135 -14.33 -4.87 -0.40
CA VAL A 135 -13.33 -3.79 -0.47
C VAL A 135 -13.29 -3.08 0.87
N VAL A 136 -12.10 -2.95 1.45
CA VAL A 136 -11.91 -2.18 2.68
C VAL A 136 -11.35 -0.82 2.31
N VAL A 137 -12.10 0.24 2.63
CA VAL A 137 -11.66 1.63 2.47
C VAL A 137 -11.34 2.18 3.85
N MET A 138 -10.10 2.61 4.05
CA MET A 138 -9.66 3.28 5.27
C MET A 138 -9.38 4.72 4.97
N ALA A 139 -9.90 5.64 5.78
CA ALA A 139 -9.75 7.06 5.54
C ALA A 139 -9.17 7.78 6.76
N GLU A 140 -8.25 8.70 6.51
CA GLU A 140 -7.90 9.70 7.51
C GLU A 140 -9.12 10.58 7.85
N ALA A 141 -9.12 11.15 9.05
CA ALA A 141 -10.24 11.99 9.51
C ALA A 141 -10.54 13.16 8.55
N GLN A 142 -9.51 13.67 7.87
CA GLN A 142 -9.65 14.77 6.92
C GLN A 142 -10.36 14.31 5.64
N ALA A 143 -10.07 13.09 5.18
CA ALA A 143 -10.62 12.51 3.96
C ALA A 143 -11.99 11.82 4.13
N GLU A 144 -12.58 11.84 5.33
CA GLU A 144 -13.77 11.02 5.66
C GLU A 144 -14.97 11.28 4.73
N ARG A 145 -15.23 12.55 4.40
CA ARG A 145 -16.33 12.91 3.48
C ARG A 145 -16.08 12.41 2.06
N THR A 146 -14.86 12.59 1.56
CA THR A 146 -14.41 12.11 0.25
C THR A 146 -14.49 10.58 0.19
N ALA A 147 -14.07 9.91 1.26
CA ALA A 147 -14.14 8.47 1.39
C ALA A 147 -15.58 7.96 1.38
N GLN A 148 -16.51 8.65 2.03
CA GLN A 148 -17.92 8.28 2.01
C GLN A 148 -18.49 8.31 0.59
N HIS A 149 -18.25 9.39 -0.17
CA HIS A 149 -18.68 9.47 -1.58
C HIS A 149 -18.08 8.37 -2.45
N PHE A 150 -16.78 8.09 -2.27
CA PHE A 150 -16.11 7.01 -2.99
C PHE A 150 -16.69 5.62 -2.66
N VAL A 151 -16.97 5.37 -1.38
CA VAL A 151 -17.59 4.14 -0.90
C VAL A 151 -18.99 3.96 -1.47
N ASP A 152 -19.80 5.02 -1.51
CA ASP A 152 -21.14 4.97 -2.08
C ASP A 152 -21.10 4.65 -3.59
N ALA A 153 -20.16 5.27 -4.32
CA ALA A 153 -19.94 4.95 -5.73
C ALA A 153 -19.56 3.46 -5.94
N ILE A 154 -18.71 2.89 -5.09
CA ILE A 154 -18.36 1.46 -5.20
C ILE A 154 -19.57 0.56 -4.87
N ARG A 155 -20.38 0.92 -3.86
CA ARG A 155 -21.57 0.16 -3.48
C ARG A 155 -22.65 0.16 -4.56
N GLU A 156 -22.83 1.28 -5.25
CA GLU A 156 -23.75 1.37 -6.40
C GLU A 156 -23.38 0.39 -7.54
N ARG A 157 -22.11 -0.04 -7.60
CA ARG A 157 -21.60 -1.04 -8.56
C ARG A 157 -21.72 -2.48 -8.05
N GLY A 158 -22.40 -2.69 -6.92
CA GLY A 158 -22.73 -4.02 -6.39
C GLY A 158 -21.68 -4.63 -5.46
N MET A 159 -20.60 -3.92 -5.13
CA MET A 159 -19.57 -4.44 -4.22
C MET A 159 -19.90 -4.18 -2.76
N ASN A 160 -19.54 -5.14 -1.91
CA ASN A 160 -19.50 -4.94 -0.48
C ASN A 160 -18.30 -4.06 -0.11
N VAL A 161 -18.57 -2.99 0.65
CA VAL A 161 -17.53 -2.04 1.05
C VAL A 161 -17.60 -1.74 2.54
N THR A 162 -16.47 -1.95 3.20
CA THR A 162 -16.26 -1.62 4.60
C THR A 162 -15.49 -0.31 4.71
N LEU A 163 -16.16 0.77 5.13
CA LEU A 163 -15.50 2.04 5.45
C LEU A 163 -14.98 2.04 6.90
N ARG A 164 -13.75 2.52 7.09
CA ARG A 164 -13.12 2.75 8.39
C ARG A 164 -12.46 4.13 8.41
N SER A 165 -13.07 5.10 9.07
CA SER A 165 -12.54 6.46 9.18
C SER A 165 -11.85 6.70 10.52
N GLY A 166 -10.87 7.61 10.54
CA GLY A 166 -10.23 8.11 11.76
C GLY A 166 -8.91 7.44 12.14
N LYS A 167 -8.12 8.14 12.97
CA LYS A 167 -6.71 7.79 13.25
C LYS A 167 -6.51 6.36 13.79
N GLN A 168 -7.45 5.85 14.57
CA GLN A 168 -7.33 4.51 15.20
C GLN A 168 -7.41 3.36 14.18
N ASN A 169 -8.01 3.59 13.01
CA ASN A 169 -8.24 2.58 11.99
C ASN A 169 -7.07 2.37 11.04
N LEU A 170 -6.07 3.25 11.06
CA LEU A 170 -4.87 3.11 10.26
C LEU A 170 -3.74 2.36 11.01
N THR A 171 -3.95 1.95 12.28
CA THR A 171 -2.94 1.20 13.05
C THR A 171 -2.56 -0.14 12.38
N LYS A 172 -1.35 -0.67 12.65
CA LYS A 172 -0.90 -1.96 12.08
C LYS A 172 -1.89 -3.08 12.43
N ARG A 173 -2.42 -3.05 13.65
CA ARG A 173 -3.38 -4.04 14.15
C ARG A 173 -4.74 -3.94 13.46
N ALA A 174 -5.19 -2.74 13.07
CA ALA A 174 -6.41 -2.57 12.30
C ALA A 174 -6.21 -3.07 10.87
N LEU A 175 -5.11 -2.68 10.22
CA LEU A 175 -4.72 -3.17 8.89
C LEU A 175 -4.64 -4.70 8.83
N TYR A 176 -3.94 -5.32 9.80
CA TYR A 176 -3.83 -6.77 9.87
C TYR A 176 -5.19 -7.45 10.04
N ARG A 177 -6.05 -6.94 10.93
CA ARG A 177 -7.41 -7.49 11.12
C ARG A 177 -8.22 -7.47 9.84
N HIS A 178 -8.15 -6.39 9.07
CA HIS A 178 -8.86 -6.30 7.80
C HIS A 178 -8.23 -7.15 6.69
N SER A 179 -6.92 -7.38 6.73
CA SER A 179 -6.23 -8.20 5.72
C SER A 179 -6.62 -9.68 5.72
N VAL A 180 -7.16 -10.20 6.83
CA VAL A 180 -7.54 -11.62 6.98
C VAL A 180 -9.02 -11.92 6.68
N ASP A 181 -9.86 -10.89 6.57
CA ASP A 181 -11.32 -11.04 6.48
C ASP A 181 -11.84 -10.89 5.03
N GLY A 182 -11.74 -11.93 4.21
CA GLY A 182 -12.43 -12.01 2.89
C GLY A 182 -12.19 -10.82 1.95
N THR A 183 -11.11 -10.06 2.17
CA THR A 183 -10.92 -8.73 1.59
C THR A 183 -10.22 -8.86 0.26
N THR A 184 -10.85 -8.33 -0.79
CA THR A 184 -10.38 -8.38 -2.18
C THR A 184 -9.34 -7.30 -2.47
N ALA A 185 -9.51 -6.12 -1.89
CA ALA A 185 -8.58 -5.01 -1.98
C ALA A 185 -8.69 -4.10 -0.76
N MET A 186 -7.59 -3.43 -0.43
CA MET A 186 -7.51 -2.48 0.68
C MET A 186 -7.06 -1.12 0.13
N ILE A 187 -7.91 -0.11 0.26
CA ILE A 187 -7.64 1.25 -0.21
C ILE A 187 -7.46 2.16 1.01
N ILE A 188 -6.29 2.79 1.15
CA ILE A 188 -6.07 3.83 2.15
C ILE A 188 -6.26 5.18 1.46
N LEU A 189 -7.35 5.87 1.77
CA LEU A 189 -7.65 7.21 1.28
C LEU A 189 -7.06 8.28 2.20
N ARG A 190 -6.32 9.21 1.60
CA ARG A 190 -5.79 10.41 2.24
C ARG A 190 -6.22 11.63 1.45
N GLU A 191 -6.39 12.74 2.14
CA GLU A 191 -6.62 14.03 1.49
C GLU A 191 -5.32 14.83 1.61
N GLY A 192 -4.80 15.29 0.48
CA GLY A 192 -3.50 15.92 0.46
C GLY A 192 -3.10 16.38 -0.93
N THR A 193 -1.98 17.06 -0.98
CA THR A 193 -1.38 17.52 -2.22
C THR A 193 0.10 17.23 -2.15
N ASP A 194 0.47 15.97 -2.41
CA ASP A 194 1.84 15.68 -2.81
C ASP A 194 1.95 16.15 -4.26
N HIS A 195 2.66 17.25 -4.48
CA HIS A 195 2.67 17.87 -5.79
C HIS A 195 3.63 17.12 -6.71
N TRP A 196 3.10 16.50 -7.76
CA TRP A 196 3.81 16.32 -9.03
C TRP A 196 3.08 17.15 -10.08
N LEU A 197 3.68 18.28 -10.45
CA LEU A 197 3.06 19.28 -11.31
C LEU A 197 3.75 19.27 -12.67
N ASP A 198 3.08 18.71 -13.67
CA ASP A 198 3.55 18.58 -15.06
C ASP A 198 3.34 19.89 -15.85
N GLY A 199 3.89 21.02 -15.39
CA GLY A 199 3.75 22.31 -16.10
C GLY A 199 2.32 22.90 -16.14
N ASN A 200 1.27 22.09 -15.94
CA ASN A 200 -0.08 22.50 -15.59
C ASN A 200 -0.27 22.28 -14.08
N ALA A 201 -0.46 23.39 -13.36
CA ALA A 201 -0.35 23.46 -11.90
C ALA A 201 -1.51 22.78 -11.12
N GLU A 202 -2.18 21.78 -11.69
CA GLU A 202 -3.30 21.11 -11.04
C GLU A 202 -2.84 19.91 -10.24
N SER A 203 -3.25 19.89 -8.97
CA SER A 203 -3.08 18.75 -8.07
C SER A 203 -3.77 17.52 -8.66
N ARG A 204 -3.04 16.39 -8.76
CA ARG A 204 -3.55 15.11 -9.31
C ARG A 204 -3.83 14.10 -8.20
N ILE A 205 -4.58 13.06 -8.55
CA ILE A 205 -4.70 11.85 -7.72
C ILE A 205 -3.36 11.11 -7.78
N GLU A 206 -2.87 10.65 -6.63
CA GLU A 206 -1.66 9.84 -6.55
C GLU A 206 -1.98 8.44 -6.00
N PHE A 207 -1.42 7.42 -6.64
CA PHE A 207 -1.33 6.07 -6.10
C PHE A 207 0.08 5.83 -5.56
N SER A 208 0.18 5.62 -4.25
CA SER A 208 1.42 5.33 -3.56
C SER A 208 1.58 3.82 -3.39
N VAL A 209 2.68 3.26 -3.88
CA VAL A 209 3.03 1.83 -3.77
C VAL A 209 4.39 1.65 -3.12
N GLU A 210 4.49 0.69 -2.21
CA GLU A 210 5.71 0.36 -1.47
C GLU A 210 6.61 -0.60 -2.23
N ARG A 211 7.87 -0.22 -2.46
CA ARG A 211 8.92 -1.06 -3.07
C ARG A 211 9.62 -1.94 -2.04
N GLY A 212 10.16 -3.08 -2.48
CA GLY A 212 11.09 -3.89 -1.69
C GLY A 212 10.41 -4.81 -0.68
N GLN A 213 9.10 -4.96 -0.79
CA GLN A 213 8.29 -5.79 0.08
C GLN A 213 7.66 -6.99 -0.69
N PRO A 214 7.35 -8.12 -0.04
CA PRO A 214 6.97 -9.36 -0.74
C PRO A 214 5.71 -9.28 -1.60
N ARG A 215 4.77 -8.38 -1.26
CA ARG A 215 3.53 -8.08 -2.00
C ARG A 215 3.71 -7.00 -3.07
N HIS A 216 4.91 -6.43 -3.24
CA HIS A 216 5.14 -5.32 -4.16
C HIS A 216 4.63 -5.61 -5.57
N PRO A 217 4.93 -6.77 -6.18
CA PRO A 217 4.44 -7.05 -7.54
C PRO A 217 2.91 -7.09 -7.64
N SER A 218 2.20 -7.57 -6.61
CA SER A 218 0.72 -7.56 -6.62
C SER A 218 0.15 -6.16 -6.47
N ASN A 219 0.64 -5.38 -5.51
CA ASN A 219 0.13 -4.05 -5.24
C ASN A 219 0.43 -3.09 -6.39
N PHE A 220 1.65 -3.20 -6.93
CA PHE A 220 2.08 -2.41 -8.07
C PHE A 220 1.32 -2.78 -9.35
N ALA A 221 1.20 -4.08 -9.67
CA ALA A 221 0.41 -4.51 -10.82
C ALA A 221 -1.05 -4.06 -10.70
N PHE A 222 -1.65 -4.16 -9.51
CA PHE A 222 -3.01 -3.71 -9.25
C PHE A 222 -3.18 -2.20 -9.43
N ALA A 223 -2.29 -1.38 -8.84
CA ALA A 223 -2.29 0.07 -9.03
C ALA A 223 -2.17 0.45 -10.51
N LEU A 224 -1.30 -0.25 -11.26
CA LEU A 224 -1.12 -0.02 -12.69
C LEU A 224 -2.38 -0.36 -13.49
N ARG A 225 -3.09 -1.45 -13.17
CA ARG A 225 -4.39 -1.75 -13.82
C ARG A 225 -5.37 -0.63 -13.61
N TRP A 226 -5.50 -0.25 -12.35
CA TRP A 226 -6.45 0.76 -11.94
C TRP A 226 -6.18 2.08 -12.65
N ALA A 227 -4.93 2.54 -12.68
CA ALA A 227 -4.56 3.72 -13.44
C ALA A 227 -4.85 3.60 -14.95
N ASN A 228 -4.59 2.43 -15.54
CA ASN A 228 -4.80 2.21 -16.98
C ASN A 228 -6.28 2.16 -17.39
N HIS A 229 -7.19 1.81 -16.49
CA HIS A 229 -8.63 1.87 -16.72
C HIS A 229 -9.21 3.28 -16.60
N LEU A 230 -8.41 4.25 -16.14
CA LEU A 230 -8.82 5.64 -16.00
C LEU A 230 -8.46 6.44 -17.26
N PRO A 231 -9.34 7.38 -17.68
CA PRO A 231 -9.03 8.28 -18.77
C PRO A 231 -7.90 9.24 -18.36
N VAL A 232 -7.12 9.70 -19.33
CA VAL A 232 -5.85 10.43 -19.10
C VAL A 232 -6.02 11.64 -18.18
N GLU A 233 -7.17 12.32 -18.27
CA GLU A 233 -7.46 13.55 -17.52
C GLU A 233 -7.56 13.32 -16.00
N VAL A 234 -7.97 12.11 -15.59
CA VAL A 234 -8.07 11.72 -14.16
C VAL A 234 -7.13 10.58 -13.81
N ARG A 235 -6.23 10.22 -14.74
CA ARG A 235 -5.30 9.12 -14.52
C ARG A 235 -4.33 9.53 -13.40
N PRO A 236 -4.21 8.70 -12.36
CA PRO A 236 -3.32 9.00 -11.26
C PRO A 236 -1.88 8.81 -11.69
N ILE A 237 -1.00 9.60 -11.08
CA ILE A 237 0.42 9.28 -11.02
C ILE A 237 0.62 8.12 -10.06
N ILE A 238 1.58 7.23 -10.30
CA ILE A 238 1.91 6.14 -9.38
C ILE A 238 3.29 6.41 -8.79
N THR A 239 3.40 6.67 -7.49
CA THR A 239 4.71 6.76 -6.84
C THR A 239 5.12 5.40 -6.25
N VAL A 240 6.38 5.05 -6.46
CA VAL A 240 7.01 3.83 -5.95
C VAL A 240 8.00 4.24 -4.89
N SER A 241 7.60 4.11 -3.63
CA SER A 241 8.32 4.66 -2.48
C SER A 241 9.01 3.60 -1.64
N LYS A 242 9.93 4.02 -0.77
CA LYS A 242 10.60 3.11 0.17
C LYS A 242 9.64 2.52 1.23
N PRO A 243 10.00 1.39 1.88
CA PRO A 243 9.14 0.70 2.86
C PRO A 243 8.62 1.56 4.02
N CYS A 244 7.38 2.05 3.94
CA CYS A 244 6.72 2.69 5.08
C CYS A 244 5.19 2.64 5.08
N LEU A 245 4.54 2.13 4.03
CA LEU A 245 3.09 2.15 3.86
C LEU A 245 2.42 0.89 4.44
N ARG A 246 3.23 -0.10 4.85
CA ARG A 246 2.78 -1.38 5.42
C ARG A 246 1.99 -2.21 4.43
N GLN A 247 2.21 -1.97 3.14
CA GLN A 247 1.52 -2.66 2.06
C GLN A 247 1.94 -4.13 1.91
N HIS A 248 2.95 -4.56 2.67
CA HIS A 248 3.30 -5.97 2.83
C HIS A 248 2.21 -6.82 3.51
N LEU A 249 1.24 -6.19 4.19
CA LEU A 249 0.21 -6.89 4.95
C LEU A 249 -0.86 -7.55 4.05
N HIS A 250 -1.14 -7.00 2.87
CA HIS A 250 -2.23 -7.47 2.01
C HIS A 250 -1.90 -7.27 0.52
N PRO A 251 -2.23 -8.23 -0.37
CA PRO A 251 -2.13 -8.03 -1.82
C PRO A 251 -3.24 -7.09 -2.32
N ARG A 252 -2.98 -6.28 -3.35
CA ARG A 252 -3.92 -5.25 -3.84
C ARG A 252 -4.23 -4.19 -2.78
N MET A 253 -3.20 -3.83 -2.02
CA MET A 253 -3.24 -2.70 -1.09
C MET A 253 -2.57 -1.48 -1.71
N VAL A 254 -3.29 -0.36 -1.79
CA VAL A 254 -2.81 0.89 -2.41
C VAL A 254 -3.20 2.08 -1.54
N ASP A 255 -2.25 3.00 -1.34
CA ASP A 255 -2.51 4.29 -0.72
C ASP A 255 -2.89 5.27 -1.83
N VAL A 256 -4.01 5.96 -1.67
CA VAL A 256 -4.54 6.90 -2.66
C VAL A 256 -4.65 8.27 -2.01
N THR A 257 -3.86 9.21 -2.51
CA THR A 257 -3.93 10.61 -2.11
C THR A 257 -4.84 11.36 -3.07
N ILE A 258 -5.91 11.93 -2.54
CA ILE A 258 -6.91 12.67 -3.30
C ILE A 258 -6.67 14.18 -3.09
N PRO A 259 -6.59 14.97 -4.18
CA PRO A 259 -6.45 16.42 -4.07
C PRO A 259 -7.70 17.06 -3.46
N LYS A 260 -7.49 18.18 -2.78
CA LYS A 260 -8.60 18.96 -2.21
C LYS A 260 -9.49 19.49 -3.34
N GLY A 261 -10.81 19.32 -3.20
CA GLY A 261 -11.78 19.83 -4.16
C GLY A 261 -12.03 18.94 -5.38
N LEU A 262 -11.52 17.70 -5.38
CA LEU A 262 -11.89 16.68 -6.38
C LEU A 262 -13.42 16.50 -6.40
N GLN A 263 -14.00 16.52 -7.59
CA GLN A 263 -15.45 16.47 -7.76
C GLN A 263 -16.00 15.04 -7.54
N PRO A 264 -17.25 14.88 -7.05
CA PRO A 264 -17.86 13.56 -6.90
C PRO A 264 -17.85 12.71 -8.19
N LYS A 265 -18.05 13.34 -9.35
CA LYS A 265 -17.98 12.66 -10.66
C LYS A 265 -16.60 12.08 -10.98
N GLU A 266 -15.53 12.67 -10.45
CA GLU A 266 -14.18 12.14 -10.63
C GLU A 266 -13.94 10.95 -9.68
N LEU A 267 -14.53 10.97 -8.48
CA LEU A 267 -14.55 9.81 -7.58
C LEU A 267 -15.35 8.64 -8.16
N GLU A 268 -16.44 8.91 -8.88
CA GLU A 268 -17.19 7.87 -9.61
C GLU A 268 -16.31 7.20 -10.68
N LYS A 269 -15.59 7.99 -11.49
CA LYS A 269 -14.62 7.44 -12.46
C LYS A 269 -13.53 6.62 -11.79
N LEU A 270 -13.02 7.12 -10.65
CA LEU A 270 -12.03 6.40 -9.85
C LEU A 270 -12.58 5.05 -9.38
N ALA A 271 -13.85 5.00 -8.97
CA ALA A 271 -14.53 3.77 -8.57
C ALA A 271 -14.78 2.82 -9.76
N ASP A 272 -15.12 3.33 -10.95
CA ASP A 272 -15.21 2.53 -12.18
C ASP A 272 -13.87 1.85 -12.49
N GLY A 273 -12.79 2.61 -12.47
CA GLY A 273 -11.45 2.07 -12.70
C GLY A 273 -11.06 1.01 -11.67
N LEU A 274 -11.52 1.15 -10.42
CA LEU A 274 -11.27 0.17 -9.36
C LEU A 274 -11.97 -1.14 -9.69
N MET A 275 -13.25 -1.07 -10.06
CA MET A 275 -14.04 -2.26 -10.41
C MET A 275 -13.41 -3.08 -11.53
N GLU A 276 -12.92 -2.41 -12.57
CA GLU A 276 -12.21 -3.06 -13.68
C GLU A 276 -10.84 -3.65 -13.25
N ALA A 277 -10.14 -2.98 -12.34
CA ALA A 277 -8.85 -3.44 -11.83
C ALA A 277 -8.94 -4.65 -10.89
N LEU A 278 -10.10 -4.85 -10.24
CA LEU A 278 -10.38 -6.01 -9.40
C LEU A 278 -10.46 -7.31 -10.23
N ASP A 279 -10.84 -7.24 -11.52
CA ASP A 279 -10.71 -8.35 -12.46
C ASP A 279 -9.22 -8.66 -12.70
N PRO A 280 -8.71 -9.83 -12.29
CA PRO A 280 -7.32 -10.21 -12.50
C PRO A 280 -6.89 -10.30 -13.98
N ASP A 281 -7.81 -10.56 -14.91
CA ASP A 281 -7.50 -10.79 -16.32
C ASP A 281 -7.50 -9.51 -17.18
N SER A 282 -7.72 -8.34 -16.60
CA SER A 282 -7.79 -7.09 -17.35
C SER A 282 -6.44 -6.64 -17.94
N LEU A 283 -5.30 -6.93 -17.29
CA LEU A 283 -3.96 -6.64 -17.83
C LEU A 283 -3.54 -7.53 -19.00
N THR A 284 -3.88 -8.82 -18.97
CA THR A 284 -3.48 -9.77 -20.02
C THR A 284 -4.25 -9.49 -21.32
N LYS A 285 -5.49 -9.01 -21.22
CA LYS A 285 -6.28 -8.49 -22.36
C LYS A 285 -5.65 -7.23 -22.96
N TRP A 286 -5.16 -6.30 -22.12
CA TRP A 286 -4.54 -5.04 -22.56
C TRP A 286 -3.12 -5.21 -23.12
N ASN A 287 -2.25 -6.02 -22.51
CA ASN A 287 -0.91 -6.28 -23.05
C ASN A 287 -0.98 -6.95 -24.43
N ARG A 288 -2.00 -7.79 -24.70
CA ARG A 288 -2.22 -8.36 -26.03
C ARG A 288 -2.61 -7.30 -27.06
N SER A 289 -3.44 -6.32 -26.69
CA SER A 289 -3.85 -5.24 -27.60
C SER A 289 -2.73 -4.22 -27.83
N PHE A 290 -1.94 -3.88 -26.80
CA PHE A 290 -0.79 -2.97 -26.89
C PHE A 290 0.39 -3.58 -27.67
N ILE A 291 0.71 -4.86 -27.46
CA ILE A 291 1.73 -5.56 -28.26
C ILE A 291 1.30 -5.66 -29.73
N MET A 292 0.00 -5.86 -30.00
CA MET A 292 -0.52 -5.84 -31.37
C MET A 292 -0.48 -4.45 -32.00
N SER A 293 -0.82 -3.39 -31.27
CA SER A 293 -0.79 -2.02 -31.80
C SER A 293 0.64 -1.52 -32.07
N ARG A 294 1.63 -1.87 -31.22
CA ARG A 294 3.05 -1.64 -31.50
C ARG A 294 3.52 -2.38 -32.75
N ARG A 295 3.21 -3.67 -32.89
CA ARG A 295 3.55 -4.45 -34.11
C ARG A 295 2.94 -3.86 -35.39
N ILE A 296 1.70 -3.37 -35.33
CA ILE A 296 1.04 -2.75 -36.49
C ILE A 296 1.67 -1.39 -36.82
N GLY A 297 2.11 -0.62 -35.81
CA GLY A 297 2.85 0.63 -35.99
C GLY A 297 4.21 0.43 -36.66
N ASP A 298 4.93 -0.63 -36.28
CA ASP A 298 6.24 -0.98 -36.85
C ASP A 298 6.14 -1.49 -38.31
N ILE A 299 5.06 -2.19 -38.67
CA ILE A 299 4.81 -2.66 -40.06
C ILE A 299 4.45 -1.49 -41.00
N ARG A 300 3.89 -0.39 -40.47
CA ARG A 300 3.43 0.77 -41.27
C ARG A 300 4.46 1.88 -41.42
N ARG A 301 5.65 1.77 -40.82
CA ARG A 301 6.77 2.65 -41.14
C ARG A 301 7.59 1.98 -42.25
N PRO A 302 7.50 2.43 -43.52
CA PRO A 302 8.55 2.09 -44.48
C PRO A 302 9.85 2.66 -43.91
N GLY A 303 10.83 1.78 -43.69
CA GLY A 303 12.19 2.20 -43.34
C GLY A 303 12.78 3.08 -44.45
N PRO A 304 13.83 3.85 -44.14
CA PRO A 304 14.56 4.63 -45.15
C PRO A 304 15.09 3.74 -46.28
#